data_AF-A0A177EWU8-F1
#
_entry.id   AF-A0A177EWU8-F1
#
_cell.length_a   1.000
_cell.length_b   1.000
_cell.length_c   1.000
_cell.angle_alpha   90.00
_cell.angle_beta   90.00
_cell.angle_gamma   90.00
#
_symmetry.space_group_name_H-M   'P 1'
#
loop_
_entity.id
_entity.type
_entity.pdbx_description
1 polymer ?
#
loop_
_entity_poly.entity_id
_entity_poly.type
_entity_poly.pdbx_seq_one_letter_code
_entity_poly.pdbx_strand_id
1 'polypeptide(L)'
;MSKLRTFSTAKSLHAQPASIQATLAERSQGKLSEQTLERAVRQVHHDGLVIVQNAIDTGVLRKLNEKMVKDAFELRSRGEHSPFNYNKGNLQQDAPPVKEYFHPEVFLNPIATQITSAVLGPRPKLTFCSGNSAMPSTSDSPAERQPVHSDADFAHPDHPFALVVNVPLIDMIPENGSTEVWLGTHEAFGIEAQEGAHGERASGRIRAPLLAARSKTNPPIQPSVPSGSIIIRDLRLWHAGMPNTTSDVRIMLAMIHFAPWYRNQMRLELAEELRPLVESVRDLDIKTDFVGEDEALRRYLNRGFGNSYDFGQTPLKIQPRKNVGRRTKGAKGTIEQFDEPRVRLQDEEIAHYFVHYLKTLAPWYDLNDLDQAFKSIVGSRAQQSSLLLSAIIAFAAIHKSRTSHDVPKSLPEKHHAHCLRLLIGLTETAPAIKDGTALAATCLLRSFEILAEEPLLRAGLWNYLREDITFSLINRCPLKIEVGAIDIELHRDDNYANQITILLARVINAVFAGGSDLLVGLQSAVSAWNSSIPFKPYHESHQGVFPKIQMFEDCHVAARQYWHVAQILLGLNTGNTGDFEAHARTICGMAFSANSLEPSN
;
A
#
# COMPACT_ATOMS: atom_id res chain seq x y z
N MET A 1 4.07 -69.34 6.49
CA MET A 1 3.22 -68.70 5.46
C MET A 1 2.82 -67.32 5.96
N SER A 2 3.54 -66.28 5.52
CA SER A 2 3.32 -64.89 5.94
C SER A 2 2.04 -64.34 5.31
N LYS A 3 1.13 -63.85 6.15
CA LYS A 3 0.00 -63.03 5.69
C LYS A 3 0.56 -61.70 5.15
N LEU A 4 0.46 -61.50 3.83
CA LEU A 4 0.68 -60.21 3.20
C LEU A 4 -0.29 -59.19 3.82
N ARG A 5 0.26 -58.12 4.39
CA ARG A 5 -0.49 -56.89 4.69
C ARG A 5 -0.59 -56.10 3.39
N THR A 6 -1.82 -55.87 2.93
CA THR A 6 -2.14 -55.00 1.81
C THR A 6 -1.78 -53.56 2.20
N PHE A 7 -0.86 -52.94 1.48
CA PHE A 7 -0.57 -51.52 1.64
C PHE A 7 -1.75 -50.70 1.12
N SER A 8 -2.19 -49.76 1.96
CA SER A 8 -3.15 -48.70 1.65
C SER A 8 -2.82 -48.09 0.28
N THR A 9 -3.85 -47.94 -0.56
CA THR A 9 -3.78 -47.16 -1.80
C THR A 9 -3.21 -45.77 -1.49
N ALA A 10 -2.14 -45.41 -2.20
CA ALA A 10 -1.51 -44.11 -2.08
C ALA A 10 -2.53 -43.02 -2.44
N LYS A 11 -2.89 -42.17 -1.47
CA LYS A 11 -3.59 -40.91 -1.77
C LYS A 11 -2.67 -40.10 -2.69
N SER A 12 -3.26 -39.56 -3.76
CA SER A 12 -2.56 -38.68 -4.69
C SER A 12 -1.86 -37.53 -3.93
N LEU A 13 -0.58 -37.32 -4.24
CA LEU A 13 0.33 -36.33 -3.65
C LEU A 13 0.11 -34.90 -4.20
N HIS A 14 -1.06 -34.58 -4.77
CA HIS A 14 -1.35 -33.22 -5.22
C HIS A 14 -1.62 -32.31 -4.03
N ALA A 15 -0.95 -31.16 -3.99
CA ALA A 15 -1.21 -30.10 -3.02
C ALA A 15 -2.70 -29.74 -3.03
N GLN A 16 -3.35 -29.70 -1.87
CA GLN A 16 -4.73 -29.27 -1.71
C GLN A 16 -4.74 -27.90 -1.04
N PRO A 17 -5.73 -27.02 -1.29
CA PRO A 17 -5.78 -25.77 -0.57
C PRO A 17 -6.01 -26.06 0.90
N ALA A 18 -5.33 -25.30 1.76
CA ALA A 18 -5.53 -25.45 3.19
C ALA A 18 -7.00 -25.17 3.56
N SER A 19 -7.62 -26.16 4.21
CA SER A 19 -8.98 -26.06 4.70
C SER A 19 -8.97 -26.05 6.22
N ILE A 20 -9.49 -24.97 6.79
CA ILE A 20 -9.52 -24.70 8.23
C ILE A 20 -10.97 -24.79 8.70
N GLN A 21 -11.24 -25.62 9.69
CA GLN A 21 -12.56 -25.75 10.28
C GLN A 21 -12.74 -24.70 11.38
N ALA A 22 -13.62 -23.71 11.18
CA ALA A 22 -14.04 -22.83 12.27
C ALA A 22 -14.91 -23.62 13.25
N THR A 23 -14.63 -23.47 14.54
CA THR A 23 -15.48 -24.04 15.60
C THR A 23 -16.83 -23.32 15.68
N LEU A 24 -17.83 -23.98 16.27
CA LEU A 24 -19.12 -23.33 16.53
C LEU A 24 -18.98 -22.09 17.42
N ALA A 25 -18.05 -22.11 18.37
CA ALA A 25 -17.74 -20.97 19.23
C ALA A 25 -17.17 -19.80 18.41
N GLU A 26 -16.14 -20.04 17.60
CA GLU A 26 -15.54 -19.02 16.72
C GLU A 26 -16.58 -18.43 15.74
N ARG A 27 -17.44 -19.26 15.14
CA ARG A 27 -18.55 -18.80 14.29
C ARG A 27 -19.53 -17.92 15.06
N SER A 28 -19.99 -18.38 16.22
CA SER A 28 -20.97 -17.64 17.05
C SER A 28 -20.44 -16.31 17.58
N GLN A 29 -19.13 -16.24 17.84
CA GLN A 29 -18.45 -15.02 18.29
C GLN A 29 -18.01 -14.14 17.12
N GLY A 30 -18.04 -14.66 15.89
CA GLY A 30 -17.52 -13.99 14.71
C GLY A 30 -16.00 -13.77 14.73
N LYS A 31 -15.26 -14.57 15.50
CA LYS A 31 -13.83 -14.37 15.75
C LYS A 31 -13.09 -15.69 15.85
N LEU A 32 -12.10 -15.89 14.99
CA LEU A 32 -11.15 -17.00 15.06
C LEU A 32 -10.20 -16.82 16.23
N SER A 33 -9.78 -17.93 16.83
CA SER A 33 -8.66 -17.96 17.77
C SER A 33 -7.36 -17.52 17.10
N GLU A 34 -6.38 -17.09 17.88
CA GLU A 34 -5.07 -16.64 17.36
C GLU A 34 -4.39 -17.73 16.52
N GLN A 35 -4.46 -18.99 16.94
CA GLN A 35 -3.89 -20.12 16.20
C GLN A 35 -4.62 -20.38 14.88
N THR A 36 -5.96 -20.32 14.88
CA THR A 36 -6.76 -20.50 13.67
C THR A 36 -6.54 -19.34 12.68
N LEU A 37 -6.47 -18.11 13.19
CA LEU A 37 -6.19 -16.91 12.41
C LEU A 37 -4.80 -16.95 11.80
N GLU A 38 -3.77 -17.28 12.60
CA GLU A 38 -2.38 -17.40 12.13
C GLU A 38 -2.28 -18.39 10.97
N ARG A 39 -2.91 -19.57 11.11
CA ARG A 39 -2.99 -20.55 10.03
C ARG A 39 -3.69 -19.98 8.80
N ALA A 40 -4.79 -19.25 8.97
CA ALA A 40 -5.50 -18.67 7.84
C ALA A 40 -4.63 -17.65 7.09
N VAL A 41 -4.00 -16.73 7.82
CA VAL A 41 -3.11 -15.70 7.28
C VAL A 41 -1.91 -16.32 6.58
N ARG A 42 -1.27 -17.33 7.19
CA ARG A 42 -0.14 -18.06 6.60
C ARG A 42 -0.50 -18.66 5.24
N GLN A 43 -1.72 -19.19 5.10
CA GLN A 43 -2.16 -19.85 3.86
C GLN A 43 -2.57 -18.84 2.79
N VAL A 44 -3.17 -17.71 3.16
CA VAL A 44 -3.33 -16.59 2.22
C VAL A 44 -1.97 -16.12 1.71
N HIS A 45 -0.95 -16.05 2.57
CA HIS A 45 0.39 -15.65 2.15
C HIS A 45 1.06 -16.70 1.24
N HIS A 46 1.10 -17.97 1.64
CA HIS A 46 1.83 -19.02 0.92
C HIS A 46 1.10 -19.53 -0.33
N ASP A 47 -0.19 -19.84 -0.20
CA ASP A 47 -0.99 -20.45 -1.27
C ASP A 47 -1.77 -19.41 -2.07
N GLY A 48 -1.87 -18.17 -1.57
CA GLY A 48 -2.74 -17.15 -2.15
C GLY A 48 -4.22 -17.40 -1.88
N LEU A 49 -4.54 -18.43 -1.08
CA LEU A 49 -5.90 -18.89 -0.82
C LEU A 49 -6.00 -19.65 0.49
N VAL A 50 -7.11 -19.45 1.20
CA VAL A 50 -7.53 -20.31 2.31
C VAL A 50 -9.03 -20.59 2.26
N ILE A 51 -9.44 -21.80 2.64
CA ILE A 51 -10.83 -22.17 2.84
C ILE A 51 -11.10 -22.22 4.34
N VAL A 52 -12.09 -21.47 4.82
CA VAL A 52 -12.58 -21.54 6.20
C VAL A 52 -13.96 -22.18 6.19
N GLN A 53 -14.04 -23.44 6.58
CA GLN A 53 -15.29 -24.18 6.70
C GLN A 53 -16.07 -23.77 7.95
N ASN A 54 -17.40 -23.90 7.89
CA ASN A 54 -18.32 -23.58 8.98
C ASN A 54 -18.16 -22.12 9.48
N ALA A 55 -17.94 -21.20 8.54
CA ALA A 55 -17.87 -19.76 8.81
C ALA A 55 -19.25 -19.08 8.77
N ILE A 56 -20.26 -19.76 8.18
CA ILE A 56 -21.62 -19.26 8.00
C ILE A 56 -22.60 -20.39 8.35
N ASP A 57 -23.71 -20.05 9.01
CA ASP A 57 -24.82 -20.98 9.16
C ASP A 57 -25.47 -21.28 7.79
N THR A 58 -25.46 -22.53 7.35
CA THR A 58 -26.04 -22.95 6.06
C THR A 58 -27.53 -22.63 5.94
N GLY A 59 -28.25 -22.50 7.07
CA GLY A 59 -29.66 -22.13 7.09
C GLY A 59 -29.95 -20.76 6.46
N VAL A 60 -29.01 -19.81 6.54
CA VAL A 60 -29.19 -18.44 6.02
C VAL A 60 -28.94 -18.35 4.51
N LEU A 61 -28.21 -19.32 3.94
CA LEU A 61 -27.86 -19.35 2.52
C LEU A 61 -29.04 -19.77 1.63
N ARG A 62 -29.94 -20.61 2.15
CA ARG A 62 -31.03 -21.21 1.37
C ARG A 62 -31.96 -20.18 0.72
N LYS A 63 -32.44 -19.21 1.49
CA LYS A 63 -33.37 -18.18 0.97
C LYS A 63 -32.71 -17.35 -0.14
N LEU A 64 -31.45 -16.98 0.06
CA LEU A 64 -30.67 -16.25 -0.95
C LEU A 64 -30.42 -17.10 -2.19
N ASN A 65 -30.06 -18.38 -2.02
CA ASN A 65 -29.86 -19.32 -3.12
C ASN A 65 -31.13 -19.48 -3.97
N GLU A 66 -32.28 -19.76 -3.34
CA GLU A 66 -33.57 -19.92 -4.05
C GLU A 66 -33.92 -18.69 -4.91
N LYS A 67 -33.67 -17.49 -4.39
CA LYS A 67 -33.88 -16.25 -5.15
C LYS A 67 -32.88 -16.10 -6.29
N MET A 68 -31.59 -16.28 -6.01
CA MET A 68 -30.55 -16.11 -7.03
C MET A 68 -30.61 -17.20 -8.12
N VAL A 69 -31.09 -18.41 -7.84
CA VAL A 69 -31.32 -19.44 -8.86
C VAL A 69 -32.40 -19.00 -9.86
N LYS A 70 -33.49 -18.41 -9.38
CA LYS A 70 -34.55 -17.85 -10.26
C LYS A 70 -33.99 -16.74 -11.15
N ASP A 71 -33.22 -15.84 -10.55
CA ASP A 71 -32.56 -14.74 -11.25
C ASP A 71 -31.53 -15.23 -12.28
N ALA A 72 -30.79 -16.31 -11.99
CA ALA A 72 -29.85 -16.91 -12.93
C ALA A 72 -30.56 -17.47 -14.17
N PHE A 73 -31.73 -18.09 -14.00
CA PHE A 73 -32.56 -18.54 -15.12
C PHE A 73 -33.17 -17.37 -15.89
N GLU A 74 -33.58 -16.30 -15.22
CA GLU A 74 -34.02 -15.07 -15.89
C GLU A 74 -32.89 -14.48 -16.73
N LEU A 75 -31.69 -14.32 -16.16
CA LEU A 75 -30.52 -13.84 -16.88
C LEU A 75 -30.20 -14.73 -18.08
N ARG A 76 -30.17 -16.05 -17.92
CA ARG A 76 -29.94 -17.00 -19.02
C ARG A 76 -30.96 -16.85 -20.16
N SER A 77 -32.21 -16.54 -19.84
CA SER A 77 -33.27 -16.35 -20.84
C SER A 77 -33.03 -15.14 -21.77
N ARG A 78 -32.12 -14.22 -21.40
CA ARG A 78 -31.75 -13.04 -22.20
C ARG A 78 -30.81 -13.37 -23.38
N GLY A 79 -30.36 -14.62 -23.50
CA GLY A 79 -29.56 -15.09 -24.64
C GLY A 79 -28.23 -14.32 -24.74
N GLU A 80 -27.90 -13.78 -25.92
CA GLU A 80 -26.65 -13.03 -26.15
C GLU A 80 -26.48 -11.78 -25.27
N HIS A 81 -27.57 -11.25 -24.72
CA HIS A 81 -27.54 -10.09 -23.81
C HIS A 81 -27.30 -10.48 -22.35
N SER A 82 -27.12 -11.77 -22.05
CA SER A 82 -26.85 -12.20 -20.68
C SER A 82 -25.42 -11.85 -20.26
N PRO A 83 -25.19 -11.54 -18.98
CA PRO A 83 -23.89 -11.15 -18.45
C PRO A 83 -22.96 -12.36 -18.27
N PHE A 84 -22.45 -12.94 -19.35
CA PHE A 84 -21.60 -14.13 -19.29
C PHE A 84 -20.10 -13.79 -19.19
N ASN A 85 -19.40 -14.48 -18.29
CA ASN A 85 -17.94 -14.42 -18.14
C ASN A 85 -17.28 -15.50 -19.02
N TYR A 86 -16.62 -15.08 -20.10
CA TYR A 86 -15.98 -15.91 -21.14
C TYR A 86 -16.92 -16.85 -21.93
N ASN A 87 -17.82 -17.60 -21.28
CA ASN A 87 -18.74 -18.56 -21.90
C ASN A 87 -20.15 -18.51 -21.31
N LYS A 88 -21.13 -19.03 -22.07
CA LYS A 88 -22.56 -19.02 -21.70
C LYS A 88 -22.91 -19.87 -20.47
N GLY A 89 -22.00 -20.74 -20.04
CA GLY A 89 -22.16 -21.55 -18.84
C GLY A 89 -21.86 -20.80 -17.54
N ASN A 90 -21.24 -19.62 -17.59
CA ASN A 90 -20.85 -18.85 -16.41
C ASN A 90 -21.47 -17.45 -16.45
N LEU A 91 -22.52 -17.23 -15.66
CA LEU A 91 -23.21 -15.94 -15.53
C LEU A 91 -22.63 -15.13 -14.38
N GLN A 92 -22.29 -13.87 -14.64
CA GLN A 92 -22.13 -12.88 -13.59
C GLN A 92 -23.50 -12.41 -13.11
N GLN A 93 -23.71 -12.39 -11.80
CA GLN A 93 -24.99 -12.10 -11.21
C GLN A 93 -24.82 -11.45 -9.84
N ASP A 94 -25.37 -10.25 -9.68
CA ASP A 94 -25.44 -9.57 -8.40
C ASP A 94 -26.51 -10.19 -7.49
N ALA A 95 -26.22 -10.26 -6.19
CA ALA A 95 -27.21 -10.60 -5.18
C ALA A 95 -28.23 -9.46 -5.01
N PRO A 96 -29.50 -9.76 -4.65
CA PRO A 96 -30.49 -8.72 -4.40
C PRO A 96 -30.04 -7.79 -3.26
N PRO A 97 -29.85 -6.48 -3.51
CA PRO A 97 -29.22 -5.58 -2.57
C PRO A 97 -30.23 -4.98 -1.57
N VAL A 98 -31.12 -5.83 -1.04
CA VAL A 98 -32.23 -5.46 -0.15
C VAL A 98 -32.19 -6.26 1.14
N LYS A 99 -32.76 -5.71 2.20
CA LYS A 99 -32.76 -6.28 3.56
C LYS A 99 -33.27 -7.72 3.61
N GLU A 100 -34.24 -8.07 2.77
CA GLU A 100 -34.81 -9.42 2.73
C GLU A 100 -33.77 -10.52 2.43
N TYR A 101 -32.75 -10.22 1.62
CA TYR A 101 -31.77 -11.18 1.12
C TYR A 101 -30.34 -10.90 1.59
N PHE A 102 -30.13 -9.81 2.33
CA PHE A 102 -28.81 -9.36 2.77
C PHE A 102 -28.54 -9.79 4.22
N HIS A 103 -27.98 -10.99 4.41
CA HIS A 103 -27.62 -11.49 5.74
C HIS A 103 -26.18 -11.09 6.13
N PRO A 104 -25.93 -10.50 7.32
CA PRO A 104 -24.60 -10.06 7.72
C PRO A 104 -23.54 -11.18 7.73
N GLU A 105 -23.89 -12.39 8.16
CA GLU A 105 -22.95 -13.53 8.12
C GLU A 105 -22.46 -13.86 6.70
N VAL A 106 -23.22 -13.47 5.66
CA VAL A 106 -22.86 -13.71 4.26
C VAL A 106 -22.04 -12.54 3.72
N PHE A 107 -22.59 -11.32 3.78
CA PHE A 107 -22.01 -10.17 3.09
C PHE A 107 -20.99 -9.38 3.93
N LEU A 108 -21.11 -9.44 5.27
CA LEU A 108 -20.34 -8.66 6.23
C LEU A 108 -19.67 -9.58 7.27
N ASN A 109 -19.22 -10.76 6.83
CA ASN A 109 -18.74 -11.82 7.70
C ASN A 109 -17.53 -11.35 8.55
N PRO A 110 -17.62 -11.38 9.89
CA PRO A 110 -16.56 -10.85 10.76
C PRO A 110 -15.30 -11.73 10.75
N ILE A 111 -15.41 -13.05 10.54
CA ILE A 111 -14.24 -13.94 10.36
C ILE A 111 -13.50 -13.59 9.07
N ALA A 112 -14.22 -13.36 7.97
CA ALA A 112 -13.61 -12.89 6.72
C ALA A 112 -12.91 -11.53 6.91
N THR A 113 -13.55 -10.62 7.64
CA THR A 113 -13.01 -9.29 7.95
C THR A 113 -11.77 -9.38 8.83
N GLN A 114 -11.74 -10.29 9.81
CA GLN A 114 -10.58 -10.54 10.67
C GLN A 114 -9.37 -11.01 9.86
N ILE A 115 -9.55 -11.99 8.96
CA ILE A 115 -8.46 -12.51 8.13
C ILE A 115 -7.99 -11.44 7.13
N THR A 116 -8.93 -10.77 6.44
CA THR A 116 -8.56 -9.74 5.47
C THR A 116 -7.89 -8.53 6.12
N SER A 117 -8.29 -8.14 7.34
CA SER A 117 -7.61 -7.07 8.10
C SER A 117 -6.19 -7.46 8.51
N ALA A 118 -5.96 -8.72 8.88
CA ALA A 118 -4.64 -9.21 9.25
C ALA A 118 -3.66 -9.21 8.05
N VAL A 119 -4.17 -9.35 6.82
CA VAL A 119 -3.35 -9.36 5.60
C VAL A 119 -3.22 -7.97 4.96
N LEU A 120 -4.31 -7.21 4.87
CA LEU A 120 -4.36 -5.94 4.11
C LEU A 120 -4.14 -4.69 4.98
N GLY A 121 -4.11 -4.86 6.30
CA GLY A 121 -4.14 -3.78 7.27
C GLY A 121 -5.55 -3.49 7.79
N PRO A 122 -5.65 -2.68 8.86
CA PRO A 122 -6.89 -2.49 9.60
C PRO A 122 -7.96 -1.81 8.75
N ARG A 123 -9.20 -2.27 8.88
CA ARG A 123 -10.38 -1.66 8.25
C ARG A 123 -10.30 -1.60 6.72
N PRO A 124 -10.19 -2.76 6.03
CA PRO A 124 -10.21 -2.82 4.57
C PRO A 124 -11.52 -2.24 4.00
N LYS A 125 -11.51 -1.92 2.70
CA LYS A 125 -12.66 -1.35 2.01
C LYS A 125 -13.42 -2.41 1.24
N LEU A 126 -14.73 -2.49 1.46
CA LEU A 126 -15.62 -3.29 0.62
C LEU A 126 -16.24 -2.37 -0.43
N THR A 127 -15.83 -2.54 -1.70
CA THR A 127 -16.28 -1.71 -2.83
C THR A 127 -16.91 -2.51 -3.96
N PHE A 128 -16.85 -3.84 -3.90
CA PHE A 128 -17.42 -4.74 -4.90
C PHE A 128 -18.12 -5.92 -4.23
N CYS A 129 -19.31 -6.23 -4.74
CA CYS A 129 -20.09 -7.41 -4.37
C CYS A 129 -20.88 -7.86 -5.59
N SER A 130 -20.58 -9.06 -6.08
CA SER A 130 -21.29 -9.71 -7.18
C SER A 130 -21.31 -11.22 -6.92
N GLY A 131 -21.57 -12.02 -7.95
CA GLY A 131 -21.60 -13.46 -7.87
C GLY A 131 -21.41 -14.09 -9.24
N ASN A 132 -21.03 -15.37 -9.23
CA ASN A 132 -20.91 -16.18 -10.42
C ASN A 132 -21.85 -17.37 -10.32
N SER A 133 -22.62 -17.63 -11.37
CA SER A 133 -23.57 -18.73 -11.47
C SER A 133 -23.12 -19.67 -12.58
N ALA A 134 -22.62 -20.86 -12.21
CA ALA A 134 -22.35 -21.92 -13.19
C ALA A 134 -23.65 -22.63 -13.50
N MET A 135 -24.12 -22.42 -14.73
CA MET A 135 -25.37 -22.94 -15.23
C MET A 135 -25.21 -24.40 -15.66
N PRO A 136 -26.23 -25.24 -15.43
CA PRO A 136 -26.31 -26.55 -16.06
C PRO A 136 -26.15 -26.44 -17.57
N SER A 137 -25.34 -27.33 -18.12
CA SER A 137 -25.07 -27.39 -19.56
C SER A 137 -26.35 -27.71 -20.35
N THR A 138 -26.51 -27.09 -21.51
CA THR A 138 -27.60 -27.37 -22.47
C THR A 138 -27.03 -27.64 -23.85
N SER A 139 -27.86 -28.09 -24.81
CA SER A 139 -27.44 -28.23 -26.21
C SER A 139 -26.88 -26.94 -26.80
N ASP A 140 -27.45 -25.80 -26.40
CA ASP A 140 -27.13 -24.47 -26.93
C ASP A 140 -26.02 -23.76 -26.13
N SER A 141 -25.64 -24.34 -24.98
CA SER A 141 -24.57 -23.86 -24.10
C SER A 141 -23.86 -25.08 -23.49
N PRO A 142 -23.00 -25.76 -24.26
CA PRO A 142 -22.30 -26.95 -23.78
C PRO A 142 -21.35 -26.64 -22.62
N ALA A 143 -20.95 -27.70 -21.91
CA ALA A 143 -19.99 -27.65 -20.82
C ALA A 143 -18.64 -27.10 -21.29
N GLU A 144 -18.32 -25.85 -20.92
CA GLU A 144 -17.08 -25.18 -21.33
C GLU A 144 -16.30 -24.64 -20.14
N ARG A 145 -15.00 -24.95 -20.12
CA ARG A 145 -14.06 -24.45 -19.11
C ARG A 145 -13.58 -23.05 -19.50
N GLN A 146 -13.56 -22.13 -18.56
CA GLN A 146 -12.98 -20.80 -18.79
C GLN A 146 -11.45 -20.91 -19.00
N PRO A 147 -10.84 -20.00 -19.77
CA PRO A 147 -9.37 -19.88 -19.77
C PRO A 147 -8.86 -19.57 -18.36
N VAL A 148 -7.64 -20.01 -18.04
CA VAL A 148 -7.02 -19.63 -16.77
C VAL A 148 -6.75 -18.13 -16.81
N HIS A 149 -7.17 -17.42 -15.78
CA HIS A 149 -7.04 -15.97 -15.70
C HIS A 149 -6.76 -15.48 -14.28
N SER A 150 -6.35 -14.23 -14.18
CA SER A 150 -6.32 -13.42 -12.97
C SER A 150 -7.43 -12.38 -13.04
N ASP A 151 -8.09 -12.07 -11.92
CA ASP A 151 -9.06 -10.95 -11.86
C ASP A 151 -8.34 -9.58 -11.85
N ALA A 152 -7.03 -9.58 -11.66
CA ALA A 152 -6.20 -8.38 -11.68
C ALA A 152 -5.59 -8.15 -13.07
N ASP A 153 -6.43 -7.82 -14.06
CA ASP A 153 -6.05 -7.61 -15.47
C ASP A 153 -5.52 -6.19 -15.79
N PHE A 154 -5.08 -5.49 -14.75
CA PHE A 154 -4.65 -4.09 -14.76
C PHE A 154 -3.30 -3.93 -14.05
N ALA A 155 -2.65 -2.78 -14.18
CA ALA A 155 -1.40 -2.50 -13.47
C ALA A 155 -1.65 -2.44 -11.95
N HIS A 156 -1.05 -3.37 -11.21
CA HIS A 156 -1.30 -3.55 -9.77
C HIS A 156 0.00 -3.74 -8.98
N PRO A 157 -0.01 -3.51 -7.66
CA PRO A 157 1.13 -3.80 -6.78
C PRO A 157 1.53 -5.28 -6.78
N ASP A 158 2.78 -5.55 -6.43
CA ASP A 158 3.39 -6.88 -6.26
C ASP A 158 3.10 -7.54 -4.90
N HIS A 159 2.45 -6.81 -4.00
CA HIS A 159 2.01 -7.27 -2.69
C HIS A 159 0.47 -7.23 -2.56
N PRO A 160 -0.11 -7.93 -1.57
CA PRO A 160 -1.57 -7.98 -1.40
C PRO A 160 -2.18 -6.58 -1.24
N PHE A 161 -3.11 -6.25 -2.14
CA PHE A 161 -3.86 -4.99 -2.13
C PHE A 161 -5.38 -5.23 -2.19
N ALA A 162 -5.80 -6.45 -2.57
CA ALA A 162 -7.18 -6.86 -2.67
C ALA A 162 -7.31 -8.38 -2.39
N LEU A 163 -8.27 -8.74 -1.54
CA LEU A 163 -8.64 -10.13 -1.26
C LEU A 163 -10.11 -10.35 -1.63
N VAL A 164 -10.38 -11.41 -2.37
CA VAL A 164 -11.73 -11.85 -2.72
C VAL A 164 -12.24 -12.78 -1.62
N VAL A 165 -13.40 -12.46 -1.06
CA VAL A 165 -14.18 -13.30 -0.17
C VAL A 165 -15.25 -13.97 -0.99
N ASN A 166 -15.07 -15.25 -1.27
CA ASN A 166 -16.05 -16.07 -1.98
C ASN A 166 -16.92 -16.87 -1.03
N VAL A 167 -18.22 -16.88 -1.29
CA VAL A 167 -19.21 -17.62 -0.49
C VAL A 167 -20.02 -18.53 -1.40
N PRO A 168 -19.77 -19.86 -1.36
CA PRO A 168 -20.63 -20.84 -2.02
C PRO A 168 -22.02 -20.86 -1.39
N LEU A 169 -23.07 -20.80 -2.21
CA LEU A 169 -24.45 -20.90 -1.72
C LEU A 169 -24.93 -22.36 -1.59
N ILE A 170 -24.22 -23.28 -2.24
CA ILE A 170 -24.37 -24.73 -2.17
C ILE A 170 -22.98 -25.37 -2.08
N ASP A 171 -22.91 -26.67 -1.83
CA ASP A 171 -21.65 -27.41 -1.90
C ASP A 171 -21.03 -27.24 -3.30
N MET A 172 -19.77 -26.84 -3.34
CA MET A 172 -18.99 -26.81 -4.57
C MET A 172 -18.18 -28.09 -4.69
N ILE A 173 -18.38 -28.81 -5.78
CA ILE A 173 -17.66 -30.04 -6.10
C ILE A 173 -17.21 -29.99 -7.56
N PRO A 174 -16.20 -30.76 -7.98
CA PRO A 174 -15.74 -30.78 -9.36
C PRO A 174 -16.86 -30.90 -10.41
N GLU A 175 -17.86 -31.75 -10.13
CA GLU A 175 -18.96 -32.09 -11.02
C GLU A 175 -19.90 -30.91 -11.29
N ASN A 176 -20.12 -30.03 -10.30
CA ASN A 176 -20.98 -28.85 -10.43
C ASN A 176 -20.23 -27.55 -10.74
N GLY A 177 -18.97 -27.69 -11.16
CA GLY A 177 -18.14 -26.56 -11.60
C GLY A 177 -17.48 -25.81 -10.46
N SER A 178 -16.97 -26.52 -9.44
CA SER A 178 -16.06 -25.91 -8.45
C SER A 178 -14.88 -25.22 -9.17
N THR A 179 -14.43 -24.09 -8.66
CA THR A 179 -13.40 -23.28 -9.31
C THR A 179 -12.07 -24.03 -9.33
N GLU A 180 -11.42 -24.09 -10.48
CA GLU A 180 -10.04 -24.55 -10.58
C GLU A 180 -9.11 -23.43 -10.10
N VAL A 181 -8.15 -23.76 -9.25
CA VAL A 181 -7.21 -22.80 -8.65
C VAL A 181 -5.75 -23.27 -8.82
N TRP A 182 -4.84 -22.31 -8.91
CA TRP A 182 -3.41 -22.53 -9.04
C TRP A 182 -2.69 -21.91 -7.85
N LEU A 183 -2.45 -22.70 -6.80
CA LEU A 183 -1.91 -22.19 -5.53
C LEU A 183 -0.54 -21.52 -5.74
N GLY A 184 -0.31 -20.41 -5.04
CA GLY A 184 0.96 -19.68 -4.99
C GLY A 184 1.28 -18.85 -6.23
N THR A 185 0.37 -18.69 -7.19
CA THR A 185 0.63 -17.85 -8.38
C THR A 185 0.44 -16.36 -8.14
N HIS A 186 -0.03 -15.94 -6.97
CA HIS A 186 -0.21 -14.54 -6.61
C HIS A 186 1.11 -13.80 -6.34
N GLU A 187 2.22 -14.50 -6.03
CA GLU A 187 3.50 -13.86 -5.69
C GLU A 187 4.43 -13.62 -6.88
N ALA A 188 4.32 -14.45 -7.93
CA ALA A 188 5.37 -14.56 -8.94
C ALA A 188 5.03 -13.89 -10.28
N PHE A 189 3.84 -13.32 -10.42
CA PHE A 189 3.30 -12.91 -11.71
C PHE A 189 2.50 -11.61 -11.60
N GLY A 190 2.77 -10.67 -12.51
CA GLY A 190 2.00 -9.44 -12.73
C GLY A 190 1.27 -9.46 -14.07
N ILE A 191 1.05 -8.27 -14.64
CA ILE A 191 0.33 -8.09 -15.91
C ILE A 191 1.07 -8.69 -17.11
N GLU A 192 2.40 -8.81 -17.04
CA GLU A 192 3.27 -9.39 -18.08
C GLU A 192 3.06 -10.90 -18.30
N ALA A 193 2.48 -11.57 -17.30
CA ALA A 193 2.09 -12.98 -17.39
C ALA A 193 0.78 -13.20 -18.15
N GLN A 194 0.06 -12.11 -18.46
CA GLN A 194 -1.27 -12.14 -19.04
C GLN A 194 -1.24 -11.79 -20.54
N GLU A 195 -2.29 -12.19 -21.25
CA GLU A 195 -2.57 -11.86 -22.65
C GLU A 195 -4.01 -11.34 -22.81
N GLY A 196 -4.23 -10.56 -23.87
CA GLY A 196 -5.47 -9.78 -24.07
C GLY A 196 -5.31 -8.36 -23.53
N ALA A 197 -5.80 -7.38 -24.28
CA ALA A 197 -5.77 -5.98 -23.84
C ALA A 197 -6.83 -5.76 -22.73
N HIS A 198 -6.52 -4.93 -21.73
CA HIS A 198 -7.50 -4.54 -20.72
C HIS A 198 -8.76 -3.96 -21.38
N GLY A 199 -9.93 -4.48 -21.03
CA GLY A 199 -11.20 -4.14 -21.67
C GLY A 199 -11.67 -5.12 -22.75
N GLU A 200 -10.83 -6.02 -23.26
CA GLU A 200 -11.26 -7.11 -24.13
C GLU A 200 -12.01 -8.19 -23.32
N ARG A 201 -12.98 -8.87 -23.94
CA ARG A 201 -13.70 -10.01 -23.31
C ARG A 201 -12.79 -11.19 -22.94
N ALA A 202 -11.54 -11.15 -23.41
CA ALA A 202 -10.47 -12.11 -23.20
C ALA A 202 -9.34 -11.57 -22.30
N SER A 203 -9.50 -10.40 -21.66
CA SER A 203 -8.48 -9.86 -20.75
C SER A 203 -8.25 -10.78 -19.56
N GLY A 204 -7.08 -10.68 -18.92
CA GLY A 204 -6.74 -11.46 -17.74
C GLY A 204 -6.17 -12.85 -18.00
N ARG A 205 -6.23 -13.36 -19.24
CA ARG A 205 -5.84 -14.73 -19.57
C ARG A 205 -4.35 -14.96 -19.37
N ILE A 206 -3.99 -16.08 -18.76
CA ILE A 206 -2.59 -16.41 -18.53
C ILE A 206 -1.97 -17.02 -19.79
N ARG A 207 -0.77 -16.55 -20.15
CA ARG A 207 -0.03 -17.00 -21.32
C ARG A 207 0.25 -18.50 -21.26
N ALA A 208 -0.08 -19.22 -22.33
CA ALA A 208 0.04 -20.69 -22.39
C ALA A 208 1.43 -21.26 -22.01
N PRO A 209 2.58 -20.65 -22.38
CA PRO A 209 3.89 -21.13 -21.94
C PRO A 209 4.07 -21.12 -20.41
N LEU A 210 3.51 -20.13 -19.72
CA LEU A 210 3.60 -20.03 -18.26
C LEU A 210 2.73 -21.08 -17.57
N LEU A 211 1.53 -21.33 -18.11
CA LEU A 211 0.67 -22.43 -17.64
C LEU A 211 1.38 -23.79 -17.79
N ALA A 212 1.98 -24.04 -18.96
CA ALA A 212 2.72 -25.28 -19.20
C ALA A 212 3.94 -25.44 -18.29
N ALA A 213 4.63 -24.34 -17.95
CA ALA A 213 5.74 -24.36 -17.01
C ALA A 213 5.25 -24.62 -15.56
N ARG A 214 4.18 -23.95 -15.14
CA ARG A 214 3.61 -24.10 -13.80
C ARG A 214 3.04 -25.50 -13.57
N SER A 215 2.36 -26.08 -14.56
CA SER A 215 1.80 -27.44 -14.46
C SER A 215 2.84 -28.53 -14.15
N LYS A 216 4.12 -28.29 -14.48
CA LYS A 216 5.20 -29.25 -14.20
C LYS A 216 5.62 -29.26 -12.73
N THR A 217 5.44 -28.14 -12.03
CA THR A 217 5.91 -27.97 -10.65
C THR A 217 4.76 -27.94 -9.65
N ASN A 218 3.68 -27.24 -9.97
CA ASN A 218 2.49 -27.14 -9.13
C ASN A 218 1.23 -27.05 -10.03
N PRO A 219 0.62 -28.20 -10.40
CA PRO A 219 -0.53 -28.24 -11.28
C PRO A 219 -1.80 -27.65 -10.65
N PRO A 220 -2.82 -27.30 -11.47
CA PRO A 220 -4.10 -26.82 -10.97
C PRO A 220 -4.82 -27.88 -10.14
N ILE A 221 -5.72 -27.40 -9.29
CA ILE A 221 -6.61 -28.24 -8.49
C ILE A 221 -8.03 -27.70 -8.50
N GLN A 222 -9.00 -28.61 -8.37
CA GLN A 222 -10.41 -28.28 -8.28
C GLN A 222 -10.95 -28.81 -6.93
N PRO A 223 -10.93 -27.99 -5.85
CA PRO A 223 -11.27 -28.46 -4.52
C PRO A 223 -12.79 -28.68 -4.36
N SER A 224 -13.17 -29.56 -3.45
CA SER A 224 -14.53 -29.61 -2.93
C SER A 224 -14.66 -28.68 -1.72
N VAL A 225 -15.64 -27.78 -1.75
CA VAL A 225 -15.88 -26.77 -0.71
C VAL A 225 -17.33 -26.88 -0.22
N PRO A 226 -17.56 -27.32 1.03
CA PRO A 226 -18.90 -27.41 1.60
C PRO A 226 -19.58 -26.03 1.69
N SER A 227 -20.91 -26.01 1.56
CA SER A 227 -21.73 -24.83 1.87
C SER A 227 -21.52 -24.38 3.32
N GLY A 228 -21.63 -23.08 3.56
CA GLY A 228 -21.29 -22.47 4.85
C GLY A 228 -19.79 -22.21 5.05
N SER A 229 -18.96 -22.52 4.04
CA SER A 229 -17.56 -22.09 4.01
C SER A 229 -17.42 -20.69 3.42
N ILE A 230 -16.33 -20.02 3.77
CA ILE A 230 -15.81 -18.86 3.03
C ILE A 230 -14.46 -19.24 2.41
N ILE A 231 -14.17 -18.70 1.24
CA ILE A 231 -12.87 -18.82 0.59
C ILE A 231 -12.29 -17.41 0.54
N ILE A 232 -11.07 -17.23 1.03
CA ILE A 232 -10.36 -15.96 0.96
C ILE A 232 -9.17 -16.16 0.05
N ARG A 233 -9.14 -15.43 -1.07
CA ARG A 233 -8.08 -15.55 -2.09
C ARG A 233 -7.53 -14.20 -2.50
N ASP A 234 -6.25 -14.17 -2.87
CA ASP A 234 -5.64 -13.01 -3.50
C ASP A 234 -6.30 -12.76 -4.87
N LEU A 235 -6.59 -11.48 -5.18
CA LEU A 235 -7.19 -11.09 -6.46
C LEU A 235 -6.33 -11.53 -7.66
N ARG A 236 -5.02 -11.66 -7.45
CA ARG A 236 -4.03 -12.05 -8.47
C ARG A 236 -3.92 -13.56 -8.69
N LEU A 237 -4.54 -14.36 -7.83
CA LEU A 237 -4.45 -15.82 -7.90
C LEU A 237 -5.05 -16.33 -9.22
N TRP A 238 -4.31 -17.20 -9.91
CA TRP A 238 -4.77 -17.76 -11.17
C TRP A 238 -5.85 -18.80 -10.93
N HIS A 239 -6.92 -18.71 -11.70
CA HIS A 239 -8.06 -19.60 -11.57
C HIS A 239 -8.84 -19.74 -12.87
N ALA A 240 -9.76 -20.70 -12.91
CA ALA A 240 -10.68 -20.89 -14.01
C ALA A 240 -12.04 -21.40 -13.51
N GLY A 241 -13.13 -20.82 -14.02
CA GLY A 241 -14.46 -21.40 -13.88
C GLY A 241 -14.56 -22.71 -14.66
N MET A 242 -15.02 -23.75 -13.98
CA MET A 242 -15.15 -25.10 -14.54
C MET A 242 -16.59 -25.38 -14.98
N PRO A 243 -16.79 -26.28 -15.97
CA PRO A 243 -18.12 -26.62 -16.43
C PRO A 243 -18.98 -27.23 -15.33
N ASN A 244 -20.28 -26.95 -15.37
CA ASN A 244 -21.26 -27.60 -14.51
C ASN A 244 -22.01 -28.68 -15.30
N THR A 245 -21.77 -29.93 -14.89
CA THR A 245 -22.37 -31.14 -15.51
C THR A 245 -23.58 -31.66 -14.74
N THR A 246 -23.94 -31.01 -13.63
CA THR A 246 -25.10 -31.34 -12.81
C THR A 246 -26.35 -30.57 -13.27
N SER A 247 -27.51 -30.89 -12.68
CA SER A 247 -28.77 -30.17 -12.92
C SER A 247 -28.92 -28.90 -12.10
N ASP A 248 -28.12 -28.70 -11.06
CA ASP A 248 -28.28 -27.59 -10.12
C ASP A 248 -27.53 -26.36 -10.59
N VAL A 249 -28.07 -25.16 -10.37
CA VAL A 249 -27.33 -23.93 -10.59
C VAL A 249 -26.39 -23.70 -9.41
N ARG A 250 -25.08 -23.74 -9.66
CA ARG A 250 -24.06 -23.51 -8.63
C ARG A 250 -23.78 -22.01 -8.57
N ILE A 251 -24.06 -21.38 -7.43
CA ILE A 251 -23.89 -19.93 -7.21
C ILE A 251 -22.81 -19.71 -6.15
N MET A 252 -21.89 -18.79 -6.44
CA MET A 252 -20.83 -18.36 -5.53
C MET A 252 -20.77 -16.85 -5.54
N LEU A 253 -20.98 -16.22 -4.38
CA LEU A 253 -20.80 -14.78 -4.22
C LEU A 253 -19.30 -14.43 -4.27
N ALA A 254 -19.02 -13.19 -4.64
CA ALA A 254 -17.69 -12.60 -4.65
C ALA A 254 -17.77 -11.18 -4.10
N MET A 255 -17.27 -10.99 -2.87
CA MET A 255 -16.99 -9.66 -2.33
C MET A 255 -15.49 -9.39 -2.42
N ILE A 256 -15.08 -8.16 -2.70
CA ILE A 256 -13.65 -7.80 -2.73
C ILE A 256 -13.36 -6.79 -1.64
N HIS A 257 -12.44 -7.17 -0.75
CA HIS A 257 -11.87 -6.31 0.28
C HIS A 257 -10.56 -5.72 -0.23
N PHE A 258 -10.51 -4.41 -0.39
CA PHE A 258 -9.31 -3.67 -0.78
C PHE A 258 -8.57 -3.13 0.43
N ALA A 259 -7.25 -3.05 0.36
CA ALA A 259 -6.45 -2.44 1.39
C ALA A 259 -6.88 -0.98 1.65
N PRO A 260 -6.79 -0.46 2.89
CA PRO A 260 -7.25 0.89 3.23
C PRO A 260 -6.60 1.97 2.36
N TRP A 261 -5.33 1.79 2.04
CA TRP A 261 -4.51 2.69 1.22
C TRP A 261 -4.80 2.59 -0.30
N TYR A 262 -5.45 1.52 -0.77
CA TYR A 262 -5.65 1.28 -2.21
C TYR A 262 -6.81 2.10 -2.78
N ARG A 263 -6.56 3.01 -3.74
CA ARG A 263 -7.50 4.09 -4.13
C ARG A 263 -8.58 3.67 -5.13
N ASN A 264 -9.19 2.52 -4.91
CA ASN A 264 -10.37 2.09 -5.66
C ASN A 264 -11.57 3.03 -5.39
N GLN A 265 -12.31 3.37 -6.44
CA GLN A 265 -13.42 4.34 -6.36
C GLN A 265 -14.80 3.70 -6.44
N MET A 266 -14.88 2.38 -6.66
CA MET A 266 -16.17 1.71 -6.80
C MET A 266 -16.97 1.80 -5.50
N ARG A 267 -18.28 1.71 -5.65
CA ARG A 267 -19.24 1.79 -4.56
C ARG A 267 -20.31 0.74 -4.81
N LEU A 268 -20.73 0.08 -3.74
CA LEU A 268 -21.91 -0.76 -3.74
C LEU A 268 -23.15 0.13 -3.87
N GLU A 269 -24.22 -0.41 -4.44
CA GLU A 269 -25.53 0.23 -4.39
C GLU A 269 -26.48 -0.67 -3.61
N LEU A 270 -26.94 -0.20 -2.44
CA LEU A 270 -27.77 -0.96 -1.48
C LEU A 270 -29.08 -0.22 -1.20
N ALA A 271 -30.12 -0.95 -0.83
CA ALA A 271 -31.37 -0.35 -0.38
C ALA A 271 -31.15 0.48 0.90
N GLU A 272 -31.83 1.61 1.01
CA GLU A 272 -31.76 2.56 2.14
C GLU A 272 -31.97 1.88 3.50
N GLU A 273 -32.81 0.84 3.56
CA GLU A 273 -33.05 0.07 4.80
C GLU A 273 -31.82 -0.63 5.37
N LEU A 274 -30.80 -0.86 4.54
CA LEU A 274 -29.53 -1.47 4.96
C LEU A 274 -28.58 -0.46 5.60
N ARG A 275 -28.86 0.85 5.50
CA ARG A 275 -27.98 1.90 6.03
C ARG A 275 -27.63 1.70 7.51
N PRO A 276 -28.58 1.44 8.43
CA PRO A 276 -28.25 1.27 9.85
C PRO A 276 -27.32 0.08 10.09
N LEU A 277 -27.50 -1.02 9.34
CA LEU A 277 -26.64 -2.19 9.41
C LEU A 277 -25.22 -1.84 8.91
N VAL A 278 -25.12 -1.20 7.74
CA VAL A 278 -23.83 -0.81 7.13
C VAL A 278 -23.07 0.16 8.04
N GLU A 279 -23.74 1.16 8.60
CA GLU A 279 -23.13 2.18 9.48
C GLU A 279 -22.75 1.63 10.88
N SER A 280 -23.31 0.48 11.28
CA SER A 280 -22.93 -0.20 12.52
C SER A 280 -21.58 -0.92 12.43
N VAL A 281 -21.13 -1.29 11.23
CA VAL A 281 -19.88 -2.01 11.02
C VAL A 281 -18.68 -1.09 11.20
N ARG A 282 -17.74 -1.48 12.06
CA ARG A 282 -16.53 -0.69 12.39
C ARG A 282 -15.29 -1.17 11.67
N ASP A 283 -15.14 -2.49 11.55
CA ASP A 283 -13.92 -3.15 11.09
C ASP A 283 -13.83 -3.32 9.57
N LEU A 284 -14.86 -2.88 8.83
CA LEU A 284 -14.90 -2.90 7.37
C LEU A 284 -15.46 -1.55 6.87
N ASP A 285 -14.74 -0.89 5.96
CA ASP A 285 -15.16 0.37 5.35
C ASP A 285 -15.98 0.08 4.08
N ILE A 286 -17.29 -0.02 4.27
CA ILE A 286 -18.23 -0.37 3.20
C ILE A 286 -18.55 0.91 2.41
N LYS A 287 -18.12 0.97 1.15
CA LYS A 287 -18.42 2.10 0.26
C LYS A 287 -19.75 1.85 -0.42
N THR A 288 -20.77 2.62 -0.05
CA THR A 288 -22.14 2.40 -0.54
C THR A 288 -22.82 3.70 -0.95
N ASP A 289 -23.56 3.63 -2.05
CA ASP A 289 -24.62 4.55 -2.42
C ASP A 289 -25.96 3.90 -2.07
N PHE A 290 -26.82 4.63 -1.36
CA PHE A 290 -28.12 4.11 -0.94
C PHE A 290 -29.22 4.59 -1.88
N VAL A 291 -30.12 3.68 -2.24
CA VAL A 291 -31.27 3.93 -3.11
C VAL A 291 -32.55 3.37 -2.49
N GLY A 292 -33.72 3.79 -2.99
CA GLY A 292 -34.98 3.18 -2.57
C GLY A 292 -35.03 1.68 -2.90
N GLU A 293 -35.76 0.90 -2.10
CA GLU A 293 -35.85 -0.56 -2.28
C GLU A 293 -36.33 -0.97 -3.68
N ASP A 294 -37.40 -0.34 -4.18
CA ASP A 294 -37.93 -0.57 -5.53
C ASP A 294 -36.89 -0.26 -6.61
N GLU A 295 -36.10 0.79 -6.41
CA GLU A 295 -35.05 1.16 -7.35
C GLU A 295 -33.91 0.13 -7.34
N ALA A 296 -33.47 -0.30 -6.15
CA ALA A 296 -32.49 -1.36 -5.96
C ALA A 296 -32.92 -2.66 -6.67
N LEU A 297 -34.16 -3.10 -6.45
CA LEU A 297 -34.73 -4.31 -7.07
C LEU A 297 -34.88 -4.18 -8.60
N ARG A 298 -35.19 -2.99 -9.11
CA ARG A 298 -35.27 -2.78 -10.55
C ARG A 298 -33.91 -2.79 -11.24
N ARG A 299 -32.85 -2.35 -10.55
CA ARG A 299 -31.53 -2.10 -11.15
C ARG A 299 -30.55 -3.27 -11.02
N TYR A 300 -30.60 -4.08 -9.95
CA TYR A 300 -29.51 -5.03 -9.65
C TYR A 300 -29.23 -6.08 -10.75
N LEU A 301 -30.24 -6.61 -11.45
CA LEU A 301 -30.02 -7.53 -12.59
C LEU A 301 -29.60 -6.85 -13.90
N ASN A 302 -29.49 -5.51 -13.89
CA ASN A 302 -29.21 -4.69 -15.07
C ASN A 302 -27.95 -3.83 -14.88
N ARG A 303 -27.13 -4.14 -13.88
CA ARG A 303 -25.84 -3.49 -13.65
C ARG A 303 -24.80 -3.96 -14.67
N GLY A 304 -23.69 -3.23 -14.74
CA GLY A 304 -22.55 -3.63 -15.56
C GLY A 304 -22.01 -5.00 -15.14
N PHE A 305 -21.35 -5.70 -16.05
CA PHE A 305 -20.65 -6.97 -15.82
C PHE A 305 -19.24 -6.91 -16.43
N GLY A 306 -18.37 -7.86 -16.06
CA GLY A 306 -16.99 -7.95 -16.53
C GLY A 306 -16.21 -6.63 -16.42
N ASN A 307 -15.66 -6.18 -17.55
CA ASN A 307 -14.79 -4.99 -17.65
C ASN A 307 -15.50 -3.65 -17.41
N SER A 308 -16.78 -3.64 -17.06
CA SER A 308 -17.44 -2.42 -16.57
C SER A 308 -17.01 -2.04 -15.15
N TYR A 309 -16.40 -2.97 -14.41
CA TYR A 309 -15.82 -2.70 -13.10
C TYR A 309 -14.35 -2.30 -13.22
N ASP A 310 -14.00 -1.17 -12.61
CA ASP A 310 -12.62 -0.70 -12.50
C ASP A 310 -12.06 -1.05 -11.13
N PHE A 311 -11.28 -2.13 -11.08
CA PHE A 311 -10.54 -2.58 -9.90
C PHE A 311 -9.21 -1.84 -9.72
N GLY A 312 -8.85 -0.97 -10.67
CA GLY A 312 -7.69 -0.12 -10.60
C GLY A 312 -7.77 0.88 -9.44
N GLN A 313 -6.63 1.51 -9.22
CA GLN A 313 -6.52 2.66 -8.32
C GLN A 313 -6.56 3.93 -9.16
N THR A 314 -7.36 4.92 -8.74
CA THR A 314 -7.24 6.24 -9.35
C THR A 314 -5.82 6.77 -9.16
N PRO A 315 -5.24 7.45 -10.18
CA PRO A 315 -4.03 8.24 -10.01
C PRO A 315 -4.18 9.19 -8.84
N LEU A 316 -3.06 9.65 -8.26
CA LEU A 316 -3.15 10.61 -7.17
C LEU A 316 -3.80 11.85 -7.77
N LYS A 317 -5.07 12.08 -7.45
CA LYS A 317 -5.68 13.38 -7.66
C LYS A 317 -4.95 14.28 -6.68
N ILE A 318 -3.86 14.89 -7.13
CA ILE A 318 -3.35 16.12 -6.54
C ILE A 318 -4.48 17.11 -6.76
N GLN A 319 -5.46 17.11 -5.85
CA GLN A 319 -6.40 18.19 -5.80
C GLN A 319 -5.53 19.40 -5.48
N PRO A 320 -5.47 20.42 -6.35
CA PRO A 320 -4.93 21.68 -5.93
C PRO A 320 -5.86 22.09 -4.80
N ARG A 321 -5.39 22.02 -3.55
CA ARG A 321 -6.03 22.77 -2.50
C ARG A 321 -6.09 24.17 -3.07
N LYS A 322 -7.29 24.66 -3.37
CA LYS A 322 -7.52 26.10 -3.39
C LYS A 322 -7.12 26.50 -1.99
N ASN A 323 -5.87 26.96 -1.84
CA ASN A 323 -5.52 27.80 -0.74
C ASN A 323 -6.58 28.89 -0.78
N VAL A 324 -7.50 28.85 0.17
CA VAL A 324 -8.33 30.01 0.52
C VAL A 324 -7.39 30.99 1.21
N GLY A 325 -6.32 31.38 0.51
CA GLY A 325 -5.71 32.67 0.66
C GLY A 325 -6.79 33.63 0.22
N ARG A 326 -7.33 34.34 1.22
CA ARG A 326 -8.16 35.53 1.07
C ARG A 326 -7.77 36.24 -0.24
N ARG A 327 -8.65 36.21 -1.24
CA ARG A 327 -8.50 36.99 -2.47
C ARG A 327 -8.39 38.45 -2.06
N THR A 328 -7.19 38.99 -1.95
CA THR A 328 -6.97 40.42 -2.07
C THR A 328 -7.29 40.77 -3.51
N LYS A 329 -8.48 41.34 -3.72
CA LYS A 329 -8.86 41.93 -4.99
C LYS A 329 -7.83 43.02 -5.32
N GLY A 330 -7.16 42.89 -6.47
CA GLY A 330 -6.44 43.99 -7.10
C GLY A 330 -4.96 43.71 -7.35
N ALA A 331 -4.65 43.01 -8.44
CA ALA A 331 -3.44 43.26 -9.23
C ALA A 331 -3.67 42.70 -10.64
N LYS A 332 -3.83 43.58 -11.63
CA LYS A 332 -3.65 43.22 -13.04
C LYS A 332 -2.15 42.98 -13.24
N GLY A 333 -1.71 41.73 -13.13
CA GLY A 333 -0.34 41.34 -13.44
C GLY A 333 -0.17 41.13 -14.94
N THR A 334 0.72 41.88 -15.56
CA THR A 334 1.27 41.62 -16.90
C THR A 334 1.84 40.19 -16.93
N ILE A 335 1.55 39.41 -17.98
CA ILE A 335 2.17 38.08 -18.16
C ILE A 335 3.66 38.33 -18.46
N GLU A 336 4.53 38.13 -17.47
CA GLU A 336 5.98 38.17 -17.67
C GLU A 336 6.39 37.08 -18.66
N GLN A 337 7.01 37.50 -19.77
CA GLN A 337 7.48 36.64 -20.85
C GLN A 337 8.90 36.18 -20.52
N PHE A 338 9.13 34.86 -20.53
CA PHE A 338 10.45 34.29 -20.34
C PHE A 338 11.11 34.04 -21.70
N ASP A 339 12.37 34.41 -21.84
CA ASP A 339 13.16 34.13 -23.04
C ASP A 339 13.44 32.62 -23.20
N GLU A 340 13.93 32.25 -24.39
CA GLU A 340 14.33 30.87 -24.70
C GLU A 340 15.39 30.34 -23.72
N PRO A 341 15.39 29.03 -23.38
CA PRO A 341 16.24 28.46 -22.32
C PRO A 341 17.73 28.76 -22.47
N ARG A 342 18.28 28.73 -23.69
CA ARG A 342 19.70 29.04 -23.95
C ARG A 342 20.07 30.49 -23.70
N VAL A 343 19.13 31.42 -23.94
CA VAL A 343 19.31 32.85 -23.68
C VAL A 343 19.28 33.08 -22.17
N ARG A 344 18.31 32.46 -21.47
CA ARG A 344 18.22 32.51 -20.01
C ARG A 344 19.47 31.96 -19.31
N LEU A 345 20.11 30.93 -19.87
CA LEU A 345 21.36 30.37 -19.33
C LEU A 345 22.60 31.25 -19.56
N GLN A 346 22.51 32.36 -20.31
CA GLN A 346 23.58 33.36 -20.37
C GLN A 346 23.57 34.30 -19.17
N ASP A 347 22.46 34.35 -18.42
CA ASP A 347 22.39 35.08 -17.16
C ASP A 347 23.19 34.34 -16.08
N GLU A 348 24.09 35.06 -15.41
CA GLU A 348 25.02 34.50 -14.44
C GLU A 348 24.31 33.89 -13.22
N GLU A 349 23.20 34.50 -12.78
CA GLU A 349 22.43 34.00 -11.64
C GLU A 349 21.71 32.69 -12.00
N ILE A 350 21.08 32.64 -13.18
CA ILE A 350 20.40 31.45 -13.69
C ILE A 350 21.40 30.31 -13.94
N ALA A 351 22.56 30.61 -14.53
CA ALA A 351 23.63 29.65 -14.74
C ALA A 351 24.14 29.07 -13.41
N HIS A 352 24.26 29.90 -12.36
CA HIS A 352 24.68 29.45 -11.03
C HIS A 352 23.71 28.44 -10.43
N TYR A 353 22.39 28.70 -10.48
CA TYR A 353 21.39 27.74 -9.99
C TYR A 353 21.34 26.47 -10.84
N PHE A 354 21.54 26.59 -12.16
CA PHE A 354 21.60 25.44 -13.05
C PHE A 354 22.80 24.53 -12.73
N VAL A 355 23.98 25.11 -12.46
CA VAL A 355 25.16 24.35 -12.01
C VAL A 355 24.92 23.74 -10.62
N HIS A 356 24.29 24.47 -9.71
CA HIS A 356 23.93 23.95 -8.38
C HIS A 356 23.02 22.73 -8.49
N TYR A 357 22.03 22.76 -9.39
CA TYR A 357 21.21 21.59 -9.67
C TYR A 357 22.06 20.40 -10.13
N LEU A 358 22.89 20.58 -11.16
CA LEU A 358 23.68 19.47 -11.74
C LEU A 358 24.68 18.84 -10.77
N LYS A 359 25.26 19.65 -9.87
CA LYS A 359 26.29 19.20 -8.94
C LYS A 359 25.74 18.69 -7.62
N THR A 360 24.63 19.27 -7.15
CA THR A 360 24.15 19.06 -5.79
C THR A 360 22.81 18.32 -5.74
N LEU A 361 21.87 18.68 -6.62
CA LEU A 361 20.48 18.22 -6.51
C LEU A 361 20.12 17.06 -7.43
N ALA A 362 20.63 17.05 -8.66
CA ALA A 362 20.44 15.93 -9.59
C ALA A 362 20.96 14.59 -9.02
N PRO A 363 22.12 14.54 -8.32
CA PRO A 363 22.57 13.32 -7.66
C PRO A 363 21.59 12.74 -6.62
N TRP A 364 20.68 13.54 -6.06
CA TRP A 364 19.65 13.03 -5.14
C TRP A 364 18.65 12.13 -5.84
N TYR A 365 18.39 12.36 -7.13
CA TYR A 365 17.51 11.51 -7.93
C TYR A 365 18.26 10.33 -8.55
N ASP A 366 19.55 10.51 -8.82
CA ASP A 366 20.39 9.52 -9.48
C ASP A 366 20.96 8.45 -8.52
N LEU A 367 20.52 8.41 -7.25
CA LEU A 367 21.06 7.54 -6.17
C LEU A 367 21.16 6.05 -6.54
N ASN A 368 20.25 5.56 -7.39
CA ASN A 368 20.23 4.17 -7.88
C ASN A 368 20.19 4.11 -9.42
N ASP A 369 20.51 5.22 -10.09
CA ASP A 369 20.48 5.32 -11.54
C ASP A 369 21.90 5.45 -12.09
N LEU A 370 22.42 4.34 -12.63
CA LEU A 370 23.75 4.28 -13.22
C LEU A 370 23.90 5.24 -14.42
N ASP A 371 22.79 5.56 -15.11
CA ASP A 371 22.77 6.45 -16.28
C ASP A 371 22.69 7.94 -15.89
N GLN A 372 22.54 8.22 -14.59
CA GLN A 372 22.42 9.56 -14.02
C GLN A 372 21.37 10.41 -14.76
N ALA A 373 20.17 9.88 -15.01
CA ALA A 373 19.20 10.49 -15.92
C ALA A 373 18.81 11.91 -15.52
N PHE A 374 18.74 12.25 -14.22
CA PHE A 374 18.40 13.61 -13.78
C PHE A 374 19.54 14.61 -14.00
N LYS A 375 20.80 14.16 -13.95
CA LYS A 375 21.94 15.01 -14.26
C LYS A 375 22.21 15.08 -15.76
N SER A 376 22.22 13.94 -16.45
CA SER A 376 22.62 13.80 -17.85
C SER A 376 21.48 14.17 -18.80
N ILE A 377 20.38 13.42 -18.76
CA ILE A 377 19.25 13.56 -19.70
C ILE A 377 18.44 14.81 -19.39
N VAL A 378 18.00 14.98 -18.14
CA VAL A 378 17.19 16.14 -17.72
C VAL A 378 18.01 17.42 -17.80
N GLY A 379 19.29 17.39 -17.36
CA GLY A 379 20.21 18.51 -17.51
C GLY A 379 20.41 18.93 -18.97
N SER A 380 20.66 17.98 -19.88
CA SER A 380 20.81 18.28 -21.30
C SER A 380 19.53 18.87 -21.90
N ARG A 381 18.38 18.23 -21.65
CA ARG A 381 17.08 18.66 -22.18
C ARG A 381 16.62 20.02 -21.65
N ALA A 382 16.98 20.39 -20.42
CA ALA A 382 16.65 21.69 -19.86
C ALA A 382 17.22 22.86 -20.66
N GLN A 383 18.30 22.66 -21.41
CA GLN A 383 18.84 23.69 -22.31
C GLN A 383 17.94 24.00 -23.51
N GLN A 384 16.90 23.19 -23.74
CA GLN A 384 15.96 23.32 -24.85
C GLN A 384 14.49 23.31 -24.39
N SER A 385 14.24 23.13 -23.09
CA SER A 385 12.90 23.00 -22.53
C SER A 385 12.67 24.05 -21.44
N SER A 386 11.83 25.04 -21.75
CA SER A 386 11.41 26.07 -20.77
C SER A 386 10.72 25.47 -19.56
N LEU A 387 10.07 24.32 -19.74
CA LEU A 387 9.43 23.56 -18.68
C LEU A 387 10.47 23.02 -17.70
N LEU A 388 11.47 22.27 -18.18
CA LEU A 388 12.51 21.70 -17.33
C LEU A 388 13.44 22.76 -16.73
N LEU A 389 13.84 23.76 -17.52
CA LEU A 389 14.70 24.82 -16.99
C LEU A 389 14.00 25.55 -15.84
N SER A 390 12.72 25.85 -15.96
CA SER A 390 11.98 26.55 -14.90
C SER A 390 11.80 25.67 -13.66
N ALA A 391 11.58 24.36 -13.81
CA ALA A 391 11.54 23.43 -12.69
C ALA A 391 12.89 23.32 -11.96
N ILE A 392 13.99 23.21 -12.72
CA ILE A 392 15.35 23.15 -12.20
C ILE A 392 15.69 24.41 -11.41
N ILE A 393 15.46 25.59 -11.98
CA ILE A 393 15.80 26.86 -11.32
C ILE A 393 14.94 27.07 -10.08
N ALA A 394 13.64 26.74 -10.12
CA ALA A 394 12.78 26.82 -8.95
C ALA A 394 13.34 25.97 -7.80
N PHE A 395 13.61 24.69 -8.08
CA PHE A 395 14.11 23.74 -7.08
C PHE A 395 15.51 24.14 -6.55
N ALA A 396 16.42 24.53 -7.43
CA ALA A 396 17.75 24.98 -7.05
C ALA A 396 17.72 26.25 -6.19
N ALA A 397 16.87 27.22 -6.55
CA ALA A 397 16.75 28.47 -5.83
C ALA A 397 16.08 28.30 -4.45
N ILE A 398 15.04 27.47 -4.33
CA ILE A 398 14.43 27.19 -3.01
C ILE A 398 15.38 26.38 -2.12
N HIS A 399 16.13 25.42 -2.69
CA HIS A 399 17.13 24.70 -1.92
C HIS A 399 18.19 25.66 -1.39
N LYS A 400 18.72 26.53 -2.26
CA LYS A 400 19.70 27.54 -1.85
C LYS A 400 19.13 28.49 -0.81
N SER A 401 17.90 28.97 -0.93
CA SER A 401 17.31 29.88 0.06
C SER A 401 17.15 29.25 1.45
N ARG A 402 17.05 27.92 1.52
CA ARG A 402 16.99 27.14 2.77
C ARG A 402 18.36 26.76 3.34
N THR A 403 19.40 26.72 2.50
CA THR A 403 20.75 26.29 2.89
C THR A 403 21.77 27.43 2.93
N SER A 404 21.40 28.61 2.43
CA SER A 404 22.22 29.82 2.38
C SER A 404 21.32 31.06 2.35
N HIS A 405 21.63 32.10 3.13
CA HIS A 405 20.75 33.26 3.31
C HIS A 405 20.68 34.27 2.14
N ASP A 406 21.19 33.92 0.96
CA ASP A 406 21.52 34.86 -0.11
C ASP A 406 20.76 34.57 -1.42
N VAL A 407 19.43 34.42 -1.33
CA VAL A 407 18.55 34.21 -2.49
C VAL A 407 17.41 35.23 -2.48
N PRO A 408 17.14 35.93 -3.59
CA PRO A 408 15.96 36.79 -3.71
C PRO A 408 14.69 35.96 -3.51
N LYS A 409 13.89 36.27 -2.47
CA LYS A 409 12.68 35.52 -2.09
C LYS A 409 11.71 35.26 -3.25
N SER A 410 11.67 36.16 -4.23
CA SER A 410 10.75 36.07 -5.36
C SER A 410 11.21 35.14 -6.49
N LEU A 411 12.50 34.82 -6.60
CA LEU A 411 13.03 34.05 -7.74
C LEU A 411 12.52 32.59 -7.78
N PRO A 412 12.56 31.82 -6.67
CA PRO A 412 12.06 30.44 -6.66
C PRO A 412 10.57 30.38 -7.03
N GLU A 413 9.78 31.28 -6.44
CA GLU A 413 8.33 31.35 -6.65
C GLU A 413 7.96 31.75 -8.09
N LYS A 414 8.74 32.66 -8.71
CA LYS A 414 8.55 33.06 -10.12
C LYS A 414 8.75 31.88 -11.08
N HIS A 415 9.85 31.15 -10.93
CA HIS A 415 10.15 30.01 -11.80
C HIS A 415 9.20 28.83 -11.55
N HIS A 416 8.80 28.61 -10.30
CA HIS A 416 7.74 27.66 -9.94
C HIS A 416 6.42 28.02 -10.64
N ALA A 417 5.97 29.28 -10.52
CA ALA A 417 4.73 29.73 -11.14
C ALA A 417 4.78 29.64 -12.67
N HIS A 418 5.94 29.93 -13.29
CA HIS A 418 6.11 29.77 -14.73
C HIS A 418 6.07 28.31 -15.18
N CYS A 419 6.75 27.42 -14.46
CA CYS A 419 6.72 25.98 -14.73
C CYS A 419 5.30 25.41 -14.60
N LEU A 420 4.56 25.82 -13.57
CA LEU A 420 3.19 25.39 -13.35
C LEU A 420 2.25 25.86 -14.48
N ARG A 421 2.42 27.09 -14.98
CA ARG A 421 1.66 27.57 -16.16
C ARG A 421 1.93 26.72 -17.39
N LEU A 422 3.18 26.34 -17.64
CA LEU A 422 3.54 25.48 -18.77
C LEU A 422 2.94 24.08 -18.62
N LEU A 423 2.94 23.49 -17.42
CA LEU A 423 2.30 22.20 -17.15
C LEU A 423 0.78 22.24 -17.36
N ILE A 424 0.11 23.28 -16.87
CA ILE A 424 -1.34 23.47 -17.05
C ILE A 424 -1.70 23.60 -18.54
N GLY A 425 -0.80 24.17 -19.34
CA GLY A 425 -0.98 24.34 -20.78
C GLY A 425 -0.73 23.07 -21.62
N LEU A 426 -0.28 21.96 -21.03
CA LEU A 426 -0.02 20.72 -21.77
C LEU A 426 -1.33 20.04 -22.19
N THR A 427 -1.38 19.60 -23.45
CA THR A 427 -2.43 18.72 -23.97
C THR A 427 -1.97 17.26 -23.92
N GLU A 428 -2.91 16.31 -23.93
CA GLU A 428 -2.62 14.86 -23.87
C GLU A 428 -1.69 14.36 -24.99
N THR A 429 -1.59 15.09 -26.09
CA THR A 429 -0.71 14.77 -27.23
C THR A 429 0.66 15.44 -27.17
N ALA A 430 0.97 16.21 -26.13
CA ALA A 430 2.21 16.97 -26.03
C ALA A 430 3.45 16.03 -26.00
N PRO A 431 4.49 16.30 -26.81
CA PRO A 431 5.72 15.50 -26.82
C PRO A 431 6.37 15.35 -25.44
N ALA A 432 6.28 16.41 -24.61
CA ALA A 432 6.79 16.44 -23.25
C ALA A 432 6.18 15.36 -22.33
N ILE A 433 4.98 14.85 -22.62
CA ILE A 433 4.36 13.76 -21.87
C ILE A 433 4.97 12.42 -22.30
N LYS A 434 5.15 12.22 -23.60
CA LYS A 434 5.64 10.97 -24.18
C LYS A 434 7.12 10.72 -23.92
N ASP A 435 7.93 11.79 -23.88
CA ASP A 435 9.37 11.69 -23.70
C ASP A 435 9.82 11.77 -22.23
N GLY A 436 8.88 11.91 -21.28
CA GLY A 436 9.16 11.97 -19.84
C GLY A 436 9.55 13.36 -19.30
N THR A 437 9.60 14.41 -20.15
CA THR A 437 9.95 15.78 -19.77
C THR A 437 8.97 16.37 -18.73
N ALA A 438 7.67 16.14 -18.92
CA ALA A 438 6.63 16.62 -18.00
C ALA A 438 6.68 15.89 -16.65
N LEU A 439 7.00 14.59 -16.67
CA LEU A 439 7.18 13.79 -15.46
C LEU A 439 8.39 14.30 -14.67
N ALA A 440 9.55 14.47 -15.32
CA ALA A 440 10.75 15.01 -14.69
C ALA A 440 10.53 16.42 -14.11
N ALA A 441 9.87 17.32 -14.86
CA ALA A 441 9.51 18.65 -14.36
C ALA A 441 8.61 18.58 -13.11
N THR A 442 7.63 17.67 -13.11
CA THR A 442 6.72 17.47 -11.98
C THR A 442 7.46 16.95 -10.74
N CYS A 443 8.40 16.01 -10.91
CA CYS A 443 9.24 15.51 -9.83
C CYS A 443 10.10 16.63 -9.19
N LEU A 444 10.64 17.53 -10.00
CA LEU A 444 11.43 18.67 -9.52
C LEU A 444 10.57 19.72 -8.82
N LEU A 445 9.37 20.03 -9.36
CA LEU A 445 8.41 20.91 -8.68
C LEU A 445 7.94 20.32 -7.37
N ARG A 446 7.75 19.00 -7.30
CA ARG A 446 7.36 18.36 -6.05
C ARG A 446 8.42 18.55 -4.97
N SER A 447 9.70 18.43 -5.30
CA SER A 447 10.78 18.72 -4.36
C SER A 447 10.90 20.19 -4.00
N PHE A 448 10.56 21.11 -4.93
CA PHE A 448 10.38 22.52 -4.60
C PHE A 448 9.27 22.73 -3.56
N GLU A 449 8.08 22.15 -3.77
CA GLU A 449 6.92 22.30 -2.89
C GLU A 449 7.20 21.72 -1.50
N ILE A 450 7.86 20.57 -1.47
CA ILE A 450 8.38 19.95 -0.26
C ILE A 450 9.25 21.01 0.43
N LEU A 451 10.33 21.51 -0.18
CA LEU A 451 11.23 22.54 0.39
C LEU A 451 10.56 23.87 0.75
N ALA A 452 9.38 24.14 0.20
CA ALA A 452 8.56 25.31 0.50
C ALA A 452 7.65 25.12 1.73
N GLU A 453 7.23 23.90 2.08
CA GLU A 453 6.30 23.60 3.19
C GLU A 453 7.02 23.24 4.52
N GLU A 454 6.94 24.13 5.52
CA GLU A 454 7.63 24.04 6.82
C GLU A 454 7.37 22.77 7.69
N PRO A 455 6.16 22.14 7.77
CA PRO A 455 5.92 21.09 8.78
C PRO A 455 6.31 19.66 8.36
N LEU A 456 5.99 19.24 7.13
CA LEU A 456 6.24 17.87 6.64
C LEU A 456 7.71 17.62 6.32
N LEU A 457 8.42 18.66 5.91
CA LEU A 457 9.83 18.58 5.60
C LEU A 457 10.71 18.46 6.85
N ARG A 458 10.32 19.14 7.94
CA ARG A 458 10.97 18.93 9.23
C ARG A 458 10.87 17.46 9.65
N ALA A 459 9.69 16.87 9.56
CA ALA A 459 9.51 15.45 9.89
C ALA A 459 10.33 14.53 8.96
N GLY A 460 10.32 14.78 7.65
CA GLY A 460 11.11 14.01 6.68
C GLY A 460 12.63 14.14 6.88
N LEU A 461 13.11 15.36 7.17
CA LEU A 461 14.52 15.63 7.49
C LEU A 461 14.96 14.86 8.73
N TRP A 462 14.16 14.88 9.80
CA TRP A 462 14.49 14.16 11.03
C TRP A 462 14.48 12.65 10.83
N ASN A 463 13.55 12.11 10.05
CA ASN A 463 13.53 10.69 9.73
C ASN A 463 14.78 10.28 8.93
N TYR A 464 15.09 11.02 7.86
CA TYR A 464 16.27 10.74 7.05
C TYR A 464 17.57 10.85 7.85
N LEU A 465 17.73 11.90 8.67
CA LEU A 465 18.91 12.08 9.51
C LEU A 465 19.10 10.92 10.50
N ARG A 466 18.01 10.39 11.07
CA ARG A 466 18.04 9.24 12.00
C ARG A 466 18.46 7.94 11.31
N GLU A 467 17.97 7.72 10.10
CA GLU A 467 18.38 6.59 9.27
C GLU A 467 19.87 6.70 8.87
N ASP A 468 20.33 7.89 8.49
CA ASP A 468 21.73 8.13 8.11
C ASP A 468 22.69 8.00 9.31
N ILE A 469 22.28 8.45 10.51
CA ILE A 469 23.00 8.18 11.76
C ILE A 469 23.13 6.68 11.99
N THR A 470 22.04 5.92 11.84
CA THR A 470 22.03 4.47 12.05
C THR A 470 22.96 3.78 11.07
N PHE A 471 22.86 4.14 9.79
CA PHE A 471 23.74 3.63 8.74
C PHE A 471 25.21 3.94 9.02
N SER A 472 25.51 5.19 9.43
CA SER A 472 26.86 5.66 9.73
C SER A 472 27.50 4.94 10.92
N LEU A 473 26.72 4.68 11.98
CA LEU A 473 27.16 3.91 13.14
C LEU A 473 27.46 2.44 12.78
N ILE A 474 26.60 1.81 11.98
CA ILE A 474 26.76 0.41 11.55
C ILE A 474 27.98 0.25 10.64
N ASN A 475 28.11 1.14 9.65
CA ASN A 475 29.15 1.05 8.62
C ASN A 475 30.45 1.78 8.99
N ARG A 476 30.48 2.47 10.14
CA ARG A 476 31.61 3.27 10.63
C ARG A 476 32.10 4.29 9.60
N CYS A 477 31.16 5.03 9.01
CA CYS A 477 31.44 6.07 8.03
C CYS A 477 30.85 7.41 8.46
N PRO A 478 31.30 8.54 7.89
CA PRO A 478 30.60 9.82 8.05
C PRO A 478 29.16 9.73 7.52
N LEU A 479 28.31 10.65 8.00
CA LEU A 479 26.98 10.85 7.45
C LEU A 479 27.07 11.27 5.98
N LYS A 480 26.09 10.85 5.20
CA LYS A 480 25.89 11.29 3.82
C LYS A 480 25.26 12.69 3.78
N ILE A 481 24.46 13.04 4.80
CA ILE A 481 23.87 14.37 4.94
C ILE A 481 24.83 15.33 5.64
N GLU A 482 25.04 16.50 5.02
CA GLU A 482 25.73 17.61 5.68
C GLU A 482 24.76 18.33 6.64
N VAL A 483 25.03 18.23 7.93
CA VAL A 483 24.15 18.78 8.98
C VAL A 483 24.40 20.28 9.22
N GLY A 484 25.40 20.89 8.57
CA GLY A 484 25.67 22.34 8.57
C GLY A 484 25.62 23.04 9.94
N ALA A 485 25.46 24.36 9.93
CA ALA A 485 25.17 25.19 11.10
C ALA A 485 23.65 25.24 11.36
N ILE A 486 22.99 24.08 11.44
CA ILE A 486 21.58 24.03 11.85
C ILE A 486 21.52 24.33 13.35
N ASP A 487 20.85 25.43 13.71
CA ASP A 487 20.50 25.79 15.08
C ASP A 487 19.01 25.53 15.33
N ILE A 488 18.70 24.94 16.48
CA ILE A 488 17.33 24.65 16.90
C ILE A 488 16.98 25.57 18.06
N GLU A 489 15.97 26.40 17.86
CA GLU A 489 15.35 27.14 18.96
C GLU A 489 14.52 26.18 19.82
N LEU A 490 14.73 26.20 21.13
CA LEU A 490 14.14 25.26 22.08
C LEU A 490 12.79 25.77 22.61
N HIS A 491 11.70 25.41 21.93
CA HIS A 491 10.34 25.82 22.31
C HIS A 491 9.42 24.65 22.68
N ARG A 492 9.78 23.42 22.30
CA ARG A 492 8.99 22.19 22.49
C ARG A 492 9.91 21.02 22.86
N ASP A 493 9.36 20.01 23.50
CA ASP A 493 10.13 18.85 24.00
C ASP A 493 10.83 18.05 22.87
N ASP A 494 10.19 17.95 21.71
CA ASP A 494 10.77 17.32 20.51
C ASP A 494 11.98 18.10 19.96
N ASN A 495 12.08 19.39 20.24
CA ASN A 495 13.23 20.20 19.83
C ASN A 495 14.52 19.78 20.55
N TYR A 496 14.44 19.33 21.81
CA TYR A 496 15.60 18.81 22.54
C TYR A 496 16.11 17.50 21.93
N ALA A 497 15.20 16.61 21.54
CA ALA A 497 15.54 15.37 20.84
C ALA A 497 16.22 15.67 19.50
N ASN A 498 15.70 16.63 18.74
CA ASN A 498 16.29 17.06 17.48
C ASN A 498 17.67 17.71 17.67
N GLN A 499 17.88 18.49 18.74
CA GLN A 499 19.16 19.13 19.03
C GLN A 499 20.27 18.13 19.36
N ILE A 500 19.99 17.13 20.20
CA ILE A 500 20.99 16.08 20.47
C ILE A 500 21.24 15.20 19.24
N THR A 501 20.26 15.07 18.35
CA THR A 501 20.43 14.35 17.08
C THR A 501 21.45 15.04 16.18
N ILE A 502 21.37 16.36 16.05
CA ILE A 502 22.37 17.16 15.33
C ILE A 502 23.75 17.02 15.98
N LEU A 503 23.83 17.15 17.30
CA LEU A 503 25.10 17.05 18.01
C LEU A 503 25.73 15.67 17.80
N LEU A 504 24.95 14.60 17.88
CA LEU A 504 25.40 13.25 17.59
C LEU A 504 25.89 13.12 16.14
N ALA A 505 25.16 13.66 15.16
CA ALA A 505 25.59 13.64 13.77
C ALA A 505 26.94 14.35 13.57
N ARG A 506 27.13 15.52 14.21
CA ARG A 506 28.42 16.24 14.19
C ARG A 506 29.54 15.43 14.84
N VAL A 507 29.25 14.72 15.94
CA VAL A 507 30.21 13.80 16.58
C VAL A 507 30.59 12.66 15.64
N ILE A 508 29.62 12.00 15.00
CA ILE A 508 29.87 10.91 14.05
C ILE A 508 30.75 11.39 12.89
N ASN A 509 30.45 12.56 12.32
CA ASN A 509 31.28 13.16 11.26
C ASN A 509 32.69 13.49 11.76
N ALA A 510 32.84 14.08 12.95
CA ALA A 510 34.15 14.37 13.50
C ALA A 510 34.98 13.08 13.73
N VAL A 511 34.34 12.01 14.21
CA VAL A 511 34.98 10.71 14.47
C VAL A 511 35.37 10.01 13.16
N PHE A 512 34.46 9.89 12.19
CA PHE A 512 34.69 9.07 10.99
C PHE A 512 35.25 9.82 9.79
N ALA A 513 35.18 11.16 9.75
CA ALA A 513 35.74 11.98 8.67
C ALA A 513 37.10 12.62 9.03
N GLY A 514 37.66 12.32 10.21
CA GLY A 514 38.98 12.81 10.62
C GLY A 514 39.02 14.20 11.27
N GLY A 515 37.91 14.66 11.85
CA GLY A 515 37.78 15.95 12.53
C GLY A 515 38.11 15.92 14.03
N SER A 516 39.24 15.34 14.42
CA SER A 516 39.59 15.14 15.85
C SER A 516 39.64 16.44 16.66
N ASP A 517 40.06 17.54 16.03
CA ASP A 517 40.15 18.87 16.66
C ASP A 517 38.78 19.42 17.11
N LEU A 518 37.68 18.93 16.52
CA LEU A 518 36.31 19.36 16.85
C LEU A 518 35.73 18.63 18.07
N LEU A 519 36.32 17.50 18.48
CA LEU A 519 35.75 16.61 19.50
C LEU A 519 35.65 17.28 20.88
N VAL A 520 36.63 18.12 21.26
CA VAL A 520 36.61 18.84 22.54
C VAL A 520 35.47 19.86 22.61
N GLY A 521 35.25 20.59 21.51
CA GLY A 521 34.13 21.53 21.39
C GLY A 521 32.78 20.81 21.42
N LEU A 522 32.68 19.68 20.71
CA LEU A 522 31.46 18.86 20.69
C LEU A 522 31.17 18.21 22.05
N GLN A 523 32.18 17.74 22.78
CA GLN A 523 32.02 17.26 24.16
C GLN A 523 31.43 18.34 25.07
N SER A 524 31.93 19.58 24.95
CA SER A 524 31.42 20.72 25.71
C SER A 524 29.96 21.02 25.36
N ALA A 525 29.61 21.01 24.07
CA ALA A 525 28.24 21.23 23.59
C ALA A 525 27.26 20.14 24.04
N VAL A 526 27.65 18.86 23.97
CA VAL A 526 26.84 17.73 24.45
C VAL A 526 26.64 17.78 25.97
N SER A 527 27.65 18.24 26.72
CA SER A 527 27.56 18.40 28.18
C SER A 527 26.65 19.58 28.57
N ALA A 528 26.75 20.69 27.85
CA ALA A 528 25.85 21.83 28.00
C ALA A 528 24.39 21.45 27.69
N TRP A 529 24.17 20.69 26.60
CA TRP A 529 22.85 20.17 26.26
C TRP A 529 22.25 19.33 27.40
N ASN A 530 23.00 18.37 27.96
CA ASN A 530 22.52 17.52 29.05
C ASN A 530 22.23 18.28 30.35
N SER A 531 22.90 19.41 30.56
CA SER A 531 22.61 20.29 31.70
C SER A 531 21.36 21.15 31.48
N SER A 532 20.90 21.30 30.24
CA SER A 532 19.80 22.20 29.86
C SER A 532 18.43 21.53 29.72
N ILE A 533 18.37 20.20 29.63
CA ILE A 533 17.11 19.47 29.41
C ILE A 533 16.17 19.57 30.62
N PRO A 534 14.87 19.86 30.42
CA PRO A 534 13.90 20.02 31.50
C PRO A 534 13.29 18.70 31.99
N PHE A 535 13.67 17.56 31.40
CA PHE A 535 13.05 16.26 31.66
C PHE A 535 14.03 15.24 32.28
N LYS A 536 13.48 14.42 33.18
CA LYS A 536 14.15 13.31 33.87
C LYS A 536 13.22 12.09 33.90
N PRO A 537 13.77 10.88 34.04
CA PRO A 537 12.93 9.69 34.23
C PRO A 537 12.01 9.85 35.45
N TYR A 538 10.78 9.36 35.35
CA TYR A 538 9.86 9.29 36.49
C TYR A 538 9.98 7.98 37.27
N HIS A 539 10.60 6.96 36.66
CA HIS A 539 10.91 5.69 37.29
C HIS A 539 12.26 5.17 36.80
N GLU A 540 13.10 4.78 37.75
CA GLU A 540 14.37 4.08 37.51
C GLU A 540 14.49 2.91 38.48
N SER A 541 14.72 1.71 37.96
CA SER A 541 15.01 0.52 38.75
C SER A 541 16.16 -0.25 38.12
N HIS A 542 17.12 -0.69 38.94
CA HIS A 542 18.28 -1.45 38.49
C HIS A 542 18.17 -2.94 38.83
N GLN A 543 16.95 -3.42 39.11
CA GLN A 543 16.67 -4.82 39.44
C GLN A 543 16.52 -5.66 38.16
N GLY A 544 17.63 -5.92 37.46
CA GLY A 544 17.64 -6.71 36.23
C GLY A 544 18.95 -6.61 35.45
N VAL A 545 19.08 -7.37 34.36
CA VAL A 545 20.24 -7.30 33.45
C VAL A 545 20.35 -5.92 32.79
N PHE A 546 19.20 -5.33 32.46
CA PHE A 546 19.08 -3.94 32.01
C PHE A 546 18.24 -3.13 33.02
N PRO A 547 18.57 -1.86 33.26
CA PRO A 547 17.76 -1.00 34.12
C PRO A 547 16.39 -0.73 33.50
N LYS A 548 15.34 -0.70 34.31
CA LYS A 548 14.02 -0.23 33.90
C LYS A 548 13.96 1.28 34.05
N ILE A 549 13.85 2.02 32.95
CA ILE A 549 13.88 3.48 32.92
C ILE A 549 12.66 3.96 32.15
N GLN A 550 11.76 4.69 32.82
CA GLN A 550 10.54 5.21 32.20
C GLN A 550 10.52 6.73 32.20
N MET A 551 10.14 7.30 31.06
CA MET A 551 10.07 8.74 30.81
C MET A 551 8.68 9.11 30.31
N PHE A 552 8.30 10.38 30.47
CA PHE A 552 6.94 10.85 30.16
C PHE A 552 6.57 10.75 28.68
N GLU A 553 7.50 11.06 27.78
CA GLU A 553 7.27 11.08 26.33
C GLU A 553 8.37 10.31 25.58
N ASP A 554 8.02 9.72 24.44
CA ASP A 554 8.96 8.96 23.59
C ASP A 554 10.13 9.82 23.09
N CYS A 555 9.89 11.12 22.87
CA CYS A 555 10.94 12.05 22.46
C CYS A 555 12.00 12.24 23.56
N HIS A 556 11.64 12.12 24.84
CA HIS A 556 12.59 12.17 25.95
C HIS A 556 13.48 10.92 25.96
N VAL A 557 12.90 9.75 25.68
CA VAL A 557 13.62 8.47 25.56
C VAL A 557 14.62 8.54 24.41
N ALA A 558 14.17 8.96 23.23
CA ALA A 558 15.03 9.12 22.06
C ALA A 558 16.18 10.12 22.33
N ALA A 559 15.88 11.25 22.97
CA ALA A 559 16.88 12.25 23.34
C ALA A 559 17.98 11.67 24.25
N ARG A 560 17.58 10.90 25.27
CA ARG A 560 18.53 10.25 26.19
C ARG A 560 19.36 9.17 25.49
N GLN A 561 18.75 8.36 24.63
CA GLN A 561 19.47 7.33 23.87
C GLN A 561 20.56 7.96 22.99
N TYR A 562 20.24 9.00 22.22
CA TYR A 562 21.24 9.67 21.38
C TYR A 562 22.34 10.35 22.20
N TRP A 563 22.03 10.89 23.37
CA TRP A 563 23.04 11.42 24.29
C TRP A 563 24.03 10.35 24.75
N HIS A 564 23.55 9.17 25.17
CA HIS A 564 24.42 8.07 25.57
C HIS A 564 25.30 7.57 24.41
N VAL A 565 24.76 7.47 23.19
CA VAL A 565 25.55 7.12 22.00
C VAL A 565 26.64 8.16 21.75
N ALA A 566 26.33 9.46 21.89
CA ALA A 566 27.31 10.52 21.75
C ALA A 566 28.42 10.42 22.81
N GLN A 567 28.10 10.11 24.07
CA GLN A 567 29.10 9.91 25.13
C GLN A 567 30.02 8.73 24.84
N ILE A 568 29.48 7.61 24.33
CA ILE A 568 30.29 6.45 23.94
C ILE A 568 31.28 6.83 22.84
N LEU A 569 30.80 7.48 21.75
CA LEU A 569 31.66 7.89 20.65
C LEU A 569 32.73 8.91 21.07
N LEU A 570 32.34 9.91 21.85
CA LEU A 570 33.29 10.91 22.34
C LEU A 570 34.34 10.29 23.27
N GLY A 571 33.93 9.44 24.21
CA GLY A 571 34.86 8.80 25.14
C GLY A 571 35.88 7.90 24.44
N LEU A 572 35.43 7.09 23.47
CA LEU A 572 36.31 6.24 22.64
C LEU A 572 37.36 7.04 21.86
N ASN A 573 37.08 8.30 21.50
CA ASN A 573 37.93 9.11 20.63
C ASN A 573 38.65 10.27 21.35
N THR A 574 38.36 10.50 22.63
CA THR A 574 39.05 11.52 23.47
C THR A 574 39.92 10.90 24.55
N GLY A 575 40.01 9.57 24.62
CA GLY A 575 40.81 8.85 25.61
C GLY A 575 40.20 8.82 27.01
N ASN A 576 38.93 9.21 27.16
CA ASN A 576 38.20 9.16 28.42
C ASN A 576 37.74 7.72 28.68
N THR A 577 38.19 7.11 29.78
CA THR A 577 37.82 5.74 30.18
C THR A 577 36.46 5.72 30.87
N GLY A 578 35.44 6.24 30.18
CA GLY A 578 34.06 6.18 30.65
C GLY A 578 33.56 4.73 30.72
N ASP A 579 32.57 4.49 31.57
CA ASP A 579 31.89 3.20 31.66
C ASP A 579 30.95 3.03 30.45
N PHE A 580 31.52 2.64 29.31
CA PHE A 580 30.78 2.41 28.07
C PHE A 580 29.72 1.32 28.23
N GLU A 581 29.98 0.34 29.09
CA GLU A 581 29.04 -0.73 29.39
C GLU A 581 27.82 -0.17 30.13
N ALA A 582 28.00 0.72 31.11
CA ALA A 582 26.89 1.40 31.77
C ALA A 582 26.04 2.21 30.78
N HIS A 583 26.66 2.94 29.85
CA HIS A 583 25.91 3.64 28.80
C HIS A 583 25.12 2.68 27.89
N ALA A 584 25.74 1.60 27.42
CA ALA A 584 25.07 0.60 26.59
C ALA A 584 23.90 -0.08 27.34
N ARG A 585 24.11 -0.47 28.60
CA ARG A 585 23.06 -1.05 29.45
C ARG A 585 21.90 -0.07 29.64
N THR A 586 22.18 1.21 29.83
CA THR A 586 21.15 2.25 29.98
C THR A 586 20.34 2.44 28.70
N ILE A 587 20.99 2.46 27.52
CA ILE A 587 20.31 2.51 26.21
C ILE A 587 19.36 1.32 26.04
N CYS A 588 19.85 0.09 26.28
CA CYS A 588 19.04 -1.12 26.20
C CYS A 588 17.87 -1.07 27.19
N GLY A 589 18.13 -0.65 28.44
CA GLY A 589 17.13 -0.52 29.48
C GLY A 589 15.98 0.43 29.10
N MET A 590 16.30 1.60 28.55
CA MET A 590 15.33 2.53 28.01
C MET A 590 14.51 1.92 26.86
N ALA A 591 15.14 1.19 25.95
CA ALA A 591 14.46 0.55 24.81
C ALA A 591 13.47 -0.56 25.26
N PHE A 592 13.84 -1.37 26.24
CA PHE A 592 12.97 -2.43 26.78
C PHE A 592 11.83 -1.87 27.66
N SER A 593 12.05 -0.71 28.29
CA SER A 593 11.08 -0.08 29.19
C SER A 593 10.00 0.70 28.46
N ALA A 594 10.29 1.21 27.25
CA ALA A 594 9.35 2.01 26.45
C ALA A 594 8.09 1.23 26.01
N ASN A 595 8.14 -0.11 25.95
CA ASN A 595 7.02 -0.97 25.52
C ASN A 595 6.36 -1.79 26.64
N SER A 596 6.74 -1.61 27.91
CA SER A 596 6.16 -2.36 29.03
C SER A 596 5.01 -1.60 29.69
N LEU A 597 3.93 -1.39 28.93
CA LEU A 597 2.59 -1.32 29.51
C LEU A 597 2.11 -2.76 29.70
N GLU A 598 2.36 -3.32 30.89
CA GLU A 598 1.63 -4.52 31.29
C GLU A 598 0.13 -4.21 31.29
N PRO A 599 -0.73 -5.12 30.80
CA PRO A 599 -2.17 -4.97 30.97
C PRO A 599 -2.47 -5.02 32.46
N SER A 600 -3.01 -3.93 33.00
CA SER A 600 -3.57 -3.91 34.35
C SER A 600 -4.65 -5.00 34.46
N ASN A 601 -4.42 -5.98 35.35
CA ASN A 601 -5.40 -6.96 35.80
C ASN A 601 -6.67 -6.30 36.33
#